data_AF-A0A0L0H7W9-F1
#
_entry.id   AF-A0A0L0H7W9-F1
#
_cell.length_a   1.000
_cell.length_b   1.000
_cell.length_c   1.000
_cell.angle_alpha   90.00
_cell.angle_beta   90.00
_cell.angle_gamma   90.00
#
_symmetry.space_group_name_H-M   'P 1'
#
loop_
_entity.id
_entity.type
_entity.pdbx_description
1 polymer ?
#
loop_
_entity_poly.entity_id
_entity_poly.type
_entity_poly.pdbx_seq_one_letter_code
_entity_poly.pdbx_strand_id
1 'polypeptide(L)'
;MRIAVEGCCHGELDRIYASIKHLQRVENITVDLLLICGDFQSIRNSADLGVLACPDKYRAVGTFYQYYTGEKKAPVPTIFIGGNHEASSYLWELFHGGWVAPNIYFLGFAGVINFGGLRISGLSGIYKKHDYDAGYYETQPFNDAHSRSVYHVRKFNVYRLAQISKPIDIMLSHDWPRGIAFHGNTRALLQMKPFLGGEINTNTLGSYPNEFLLKRLRPSYWFAAHLHVKFAAIYRHDGGDAPQAPRPEESLTTTAMEDVENPDEIDIASDVEDDPQMADVKAAAEEPAPLDEANETEKIIEPPTNLAHNEATIPDVVPSNIVDSPTRETEPAQNHSDPSHAPSVPEDPSGFYPQEKPSTDIKQHASYTKFLALDKCLPGHDFLQVVDIPEANGPMEFTYDEEWLAIVRATHDLFSLSSEQKKVPEDTEIARRIAEELEWVHEHVTGKDDGLRIPQNFTMTAPAYIPSQQSSRKKTKPAPPYLNPQTVRFCELLNLPNMINADGLPPGASQASGPTGDEVAEVLEATGDSSLTHDSLDDDVSQQPESLPHLEEHEDRDVDGDEEENDDTEIGADYISLEATNGMTGVDSPKTYEDDELTTETSAEHQTVVSIIREELDTISIERINEES
;
A
#
# COMPACT_ATOMS: atom_id res chain seq x y z
N MET A 1 14.54 -15.36 -15.22
CA MET A 1 13.12 -15.40 -14.83
C MET A 1 12.43 -14.18 -15.41
N ARG A 2 11.23 -14.32 -15.97
CA ARG A 2 10.45 -13.18 -16.48
C ARG A 2 9.35 -12.81 -15.51
N ILE A 3 9.37 -11.56 -15.08
CA ILE A 3 8.44 -11.01 -14.10
C ILE A 3 7.55 -10.00 -14.80
N ALA A 4 6.24 -10.18 -14.69
CA ALA A 4 5.29 -9.11 -14.98
C ALA A 4 5.19 -8.20 -13.76
N VAL A 5 5.33 -6.90 -13.96
CA VAL A 5 5.12 -5.85 -12.96
C VAL A 5 3.86 -5.10 -13.34
N GLU A 6 2.98 -4.86 -12.36
CA GLU A 6 1.70 -4.18 -12.51
C GLU A 6 1.57 -3.05 -11.47
N GLY A 7 0.93 -1.95 -11.88
CA GLY A 7 0.78 -0.74 -11.07
C GLY A 7 -0.33 -0.84 -10.02
N CYS A 8 -1.49 -0.27 -10.34
CA CYS A 8 -2.69 -0.27 -9.49
C CYS A 8 -3.78 -1.17 -10.07
N CYS A 9 -4.04 -2.30 -9.41
CA CYS A 9 -4.93 -3.35 -9.90
C CYS A 9 -6.42 -2.94 -9.91
N HIS A 10 -6.89 -2.24 -8.87
CA HIS A 10 -8.29 -1.86 -8.64
C HIS A 10 -9.34 -2.99 -8.79
N GLY A 11 -8.92 -4.24 -8.55
CA GLY A 11 -9.78 -5.43 -8.67
C GLY A 11 -9.96 -5.97 -10.11
N GLU A 12 -9.22 -5.44 -11.09
CA GLU A 12 -9.26 -5.85 -12.51
C GLU A 12 -8.35 -7.08 -12.82
N LEU A 13 -8.23 -8.00 -11.86
CA LEU A 13 -7.39 -9.23 -11.97
C LEU A 13 -7.65 -10.02 -13.26
N ASP A 14 -8.92 -10.16 -13.66
CA ASP A 14 -9.31 -10.80 -14.91
C ASP A 14 -8.60 -10.19 -16.13
N ARG A 15 -8.53 -8.84 -16.20
CA ARG A 15 -7.88 -8.11 -17.30
C ARG A 15 -6.37 -8.27 -17.24
N ILE A 16 -5.77 -8.13 -16.06
CA ILE A 16 -4.32 -8.29 -15.86
C ILE A 16 -3.88 -9.70 -16.33
N TYR A 17 -4.57 -10.75 -15.88
CA TYR A 17 -4.27 -12.11 -16.30
C TYR A 17 -4.60 -12.38 -17.78
N ALA A 18 -5.64 -11.76 -18.35
CA ALA A 18 -5.92 -11.84 -19.78
C ALA A 18 -4.82 -11.19 -20.63
N SER A 19 -4.31 -10.02 -20.22
CA SER A 19 -3.18 -9.33 -20.86
C SER A 19 -1.89 -10.13 -20.77
N ILE A 20 -1.56 -10.70 -19.60
CA ILE A 20 -0.41 -11.62 -19.45
C ILE A 20 -0.56 -12.83 -20.37
N LYS A 21 -1.77 -13.42 -20.48
CA LYS A 21 -2.05 -14.53 -21.40
C LYS A 21 -2.02 -14.13 -22.88
N HIS A 22 -2.33 -12.88 -23.22
CA HIS A 22 -2.17 -12.35 -24.57
C HIS A 22 -0.69 -12.17 -24.91
N LEU A 23 0.06 -11.47 -24.06
CA LEU A 23 1.49 -11.18 -24.23
C LEU A 23 2.31 -12.48 -24.38
N GLN A 24 2.10 -13.47 -23.50
CA GLN A 24 2.77 -14.77 -23.60
C GLN A 24 2.52 -15.48 -24.94
N ARG A 25 1.34 -15.32 -25.54
CA ARG A 25 1.01 -15.91 -26.85
C ARG A 25 1.64 -15.16 -28.02
N VAL A 26 1.63 -13.83 -27.99
CA VAL A 26 2.14 -12.99 -29.10
C VAL A 26 3.66 -12.99 -29.13
N GLU A 27 4.30 -12.83 -27.98
CA GLU A 27 5.75 -12.74 -27.85
C GLU A 27 6.43 -14.12 -27.67
N ASN A 28 5.62 -15.19 -27.56
CA ASN A 28 6.08 -16.56 -27.33
C ASN A 28 7.02 -16.68 -26.11
N ILE A 29 6.64 -16.03 -25.01
CA ILE A 29 7.33 -16.09 -23.72
C ILE A 29 6.46 -16.78 -22.66
N THR A 30 7.10 -17.19 -21.57
CA THR A 30 6.42 -17.52 -20.30
C THR A 30 6.72 -16.42 -19.29
N VAL A 31 5.71 -16.04 -18.51
CA VAL A 31 5.84 -15.16 -17.33
C VAL A 31 5.81 -16.06 -16.10
N ASP A 32 6.87 -15.99 -15.29
CA ASP A 32 7.08 -16.87 -14.14
C ASP A 32 6.44 -16.33 -12.85
N LEU A 33 6.28 -15.01 -12.75
CA LEU A 33 5.80 -14.28 -11.58
C LEU A 33 5.08 -12.98 -11.98
N LEU A 34 4.03 -12.62 -11.25
CA LEU A 34 3.37 -11.31 -11.29
C LEU A 34 3.62 -10.57 -9.96
N LEU A 35 4.06 -9.32 -10.03
CA LEU A 35 4.17 -8.39 -8.91
C LEU A 35 3.17 -7.24 -9.09
N ILE A 36 2.29 -7.02 -8.12
CA ILE A 36 1.31 -5.92 -8.10
C ILE A 36 1.72 -4.91 -7.02
N CYS A 37 1.85 -3.64 -7.40
CA CYS A 37 2.36 -2.58 -6.52
C CYS A 37 1.28 -1.89 -5.66
N GLY A 38 0.02 -2.32 -5.75
CA GLY A 38 -1.02 -2.03 -4.76
C GLY A 38 -2.40 -1.79 -5.33
N ASP A 39 -3.26 -1.20 -4.52
CA ASP A 39 -4.72 -1.07 -4.74
C ASP A 39 -5.33 -2.38 -5.26
N PHE A 40 -4.96 -3.49 -4.64
CA PHE A 40 -5.29 -4.83 -5.09
C PHE A 40 -6.79 -5.13 -4.95
N GLN A 41 -7.45 -4.54 -3.94
CA GLN A 41 -8.88 -4.70 -3.66
C GLN A 41 -9.28 -6.18 -3.48
N SER A 42 -8.68 -6.84 -2.47
CA SER A 42 -8.95 -8.24 -2.08
C SER A 42 -10.32 -8.47 -1.40
N ILE A 43 -11.39 -7.91 -1.99
CA ILE A 43 -12.74 -7.85 -1.44
C ILE A 43 -13.40 -9.23 -1.50
N ARG A 44 -13.57 -9.88 -0.34
CA ARG A 44 -14.22 -11.20 -0.27
C ARG A 44 -15.74 -11.07 -0.32
N ASN A 45 -16.29 -10.03 0.33
CA ASN A 45 -17.72 -9.82 0.54
C ASN A 45 -18.08 -8.34 0.74
N SER A 46 -19.37 -8.06 0.96
CA SER A 46 -19.89 -6.70 1.12
C SER A 46 -19.50 -6.00 2.44
N ALA A 47 -18.97 -6.72 3.43
CA ALA A 47 -18.41 -6.10 4.64
C ALA A 47 -16.99 -5.56 4.37
N ASP A 48 -16.15 -6.31 3.65
CA ASP A 48 -14.86 -5.80 3.18
C ASP A 48 -15.03 -4.59 2.24
N LEU A 49 -16.06 -4.60 1.37
CA LEU A 49 -16.40 -3.43 0.54
C LEU A 49 -16.78 -2.20 1.38
N GLY A 50 -17.38 -2.41 2.56
CA GLY A 50 -17.81 -1.33 3.46
C GLY A 50 -16.66 -0.56 4.11
N VAL A 51 -15.51 -1.21 4.31
CA VAL A 51 -14.29 -0.58 4.87
C VAL A 51 -13.33 -0.07 3.80
N LEU A 52 -13.63 -0.25 2.51
CA LEU A 52 -12.81 0.28 1.41
C LEU A 52 -12.82 1.82 1.46
N ALA A 53 -11.66 2.44 1.65
CA ALA A 53 -11.52 3.90 1.64
C ALA A 53 -11.67 4.47 0.22
N CYS A 54 -12.92 4.64 -0.21
CA CYS A 54 -13.30 5.13 -1.53
C CYS A 54 -14.75 5.65 -1.47
N PRO A 55 -15.12 6.75 -2.15
CA PRO A 55 -16.50 7.23 -2.20
C PRO A 55 -17.50 6.15 -2.67
N ASP A 56 -18.67 6.06 -2.02
CA ASP A 56 -19.67 5.01 -2.25
C ASP A 56 -20.03 4.77 -3.73
N LYS A 57 -20.03 5.82 -4.55
CA LYS A 57 -20.32 5.76 -6.00
C LYS A 57 -19.30 4.95 -6.82
N TYR A 58 -18.10 4.72 -6.29
CA TYR A 58 -17.01 3.98 -6.94
C TYR A 58 -16.77 2.60 -6.30
N ARG A 59 -17.45 2.28 -5.20
CA ARG A 59 -17.33 0.99 -4.50
C ARG A 59 -17.93 -0.15 -5.34
N ALA A 60 -17.07 -1.00 -5.90
CA ALA A 60 -17.44 -2.24 -6.58
C ALA A 60 -16.76 -3.45 -5.91
N VAL A 61 -17.46 -4.59 -5.84
CA VAL A 61 -16.89 -5.85 -5.28
C VAL A 61 -15.74 -6.39 -6.14
N GLY A 62 -15.69 -6.04 -7.43
CA GLY A 62 -14.72 -6.59 -8.37
C GLY A 62 -14.91 -8.10 -8.60
N THR A 63 -13.85 -8.77 -9.01
CA THR A 63 -13.85 -10.21 -9.34
C THR A 63 -13.09 -11.08 -8.31
N PHE A 64 -12.41 -10.45 -7.34
CA PHE A 64 -11.53 -11.16 -6.41
C PHE A 64 -12.22 -12.30 -5.63
N TYR A 65 -13.49 -12.11 -5.24
CA TYR A 65 -14.26 -13.14 -4.53
C TYR A 65 -14.33 -14.49 -5.28
N GLN A 66 -14.20 -14.49 -6.62
CA GLN A 66 -14.18 -15.71 -7.45
C GLN A 66 -12.83 -16.46 -7.33
N TYR A 67 -11.74 -15.73 -7.12
CA TYR A 67 -10.43 -16.31 -6.81
C TYR A 67 -10.39 -16.83 -5.36
N TYR A 68 -10.99 -16.08 -4.44
CA TYR A 68 -11.14 -16.45 -3.03
C TYR A 68 -11.95 -17.75 -2.83
N THR A 69 -13.03 -17.94 -3.60
CA THR A 69 -13.84 -19.19 -3.58
C THR A 69 -13.23 -20.33 -4.40
N GLY A 70 -12.23 -20.06 -5.24
CA GLY A 70 -11.65 -21.03 -6.16
C GLY A 70 -12.48 -21.31 -7.43
N GLU A 71 -13.53 -20.52 -7.69
CA GLU A 71 -14.22 -20.49 -8.99
C GLU A 71 -13.25 -20.12 -10.12
N LYS A 72 -12.34 -19.18 -9.84
CA LYS A 72 -11.19 -18.82 -10.66
C LYS A 72 -9.88 -19.19 -9.95
N LYS A 73 -8.81 -19.32 -10.74
CA LYS A 73 -7.44 -19.58 -10.25
C LYS A 73 -6.48 -18.62 -10.93
N ALA A 74 -5.54 -18.05 -10.17
CA ALA A 74 -4.49 -17.21 -10.74
C ALA A 74 -3.57 -18.07 -11.63
N PRO A 75 -3.44 -17.76 -12.94
CA PRO A 75 -2.66 -18.57 -13.89
C PRO A 75 -1.15 -18.41 -13.74
N VAL A 76 -0.69 -17.38 -13.02
CA VAL A 76 0.70 -17.07 -12.74
C VAL A 76 0.82 -16.79 -11.23
N PRO A 77 1.87 -17.29 -10.54
CA PRO A 77 2.15 -16.90 -9.16
C PRO A 77 2.13 -15.39 -9.00
N THR A 78 1.36 -14.89 -8.04
CA THR A 78 1.13 -13.46 -7.86
C THR A 78 1.55 -13.03 -6.46
N ILE A 79 2.44 -12.04 -6.36
CA ILE A 79 2.74 -11.33 -5.11
C ILE A 79 2.15 -9.93 -5.21
N PHE A 80 1.57 -9.43 -4.12
CA PHE A 80 1.16 -8.03 -4.03
C PHE A 80 1.45 -7.42 -2.65
N ILE A 81 1.57 -6.10 -2.64
CA ILE A 81 1.53 -5.24 -1.45
C ILE A 81 0.21 -4.45 -1.42
N GLY A 82 -0.17 -3.89 -0.29
CA GLY A 82 -1.38 -3.06 -0.17
C GLY A 82 -1.15 -1.63 -0.63
N GLY A 83 -2.14 -1.03 -1.30
CA GLY A 83 -2.22 0.41 -1.54
C GLY A 83 -3.10 1.12 -0.49
N ASN A 84 -3.83 2.16 -0.92
CA ASN A 84 -4.80 2.89 -0.10
C ASN A 84 -6.27 2.48 -0.39
N HIS A 85 -6.53 1.83 -1.53
CA HIS A 85 -7.83 1.24 -1.86
C HIS A 85 -7.83 -0.27 -1.60
N GLU A 86 -7.91 -0.66 -0.33
CA GLU A 86 -7.83 -2.07 0.07
C GLU A 86 -9.02 -2.58 0.88
N ALA A 87 -9.19 -3.91 0.86
CA ALA A 87 -9.97 -4.64 1.85
C ALA A 87 -9.18 -4.74 3.17
N SER A 88 -8.91 -3.60 3.80
CA SER A 88 -7.97 -3.49 4.93
C SER A 88 -8.31 -4.39 6.13
N SER A 89 -9.59 -4.69 6.33
CA SER A 89 -10.08 -5.70 7.28
C SER A 89 -9.43 -7.06 7.07
N TYR A 90 -9.37 -7.50 5.80
CA TYR A 90 -8.80 -8.79 5.40
C TYR A 90 -7.27 -8.75 5.35
N LEU A 91 -6.67 -7.67 4.83
CA LEU A 91 -5.22 -7.54 4.82
C LEU A 91 -4.64 -7.51 6.25
N TRP A 92 -5.37 -6.93 7.22
CA TRP A 92 -5.00 -6.97 8.63
C TRP A 92 -4.94 -8.40 9.18
N GLU A 93 -5.87 -9.28 8.80
CA GLU A 93 -5.83 -10.72 9.16
C GLU A 93 -4.51 -11.40 8.74
N LEU A 94 -3.82 -10.84 7.74
CA LEU A 94 -2.57 -11.30 7.14
C LEU A 94 -1.44 -10.26 7.30
N PHE A 95 -1.36 -9.57 8.45
CA PHE A 95 -0.34 -8.55 8.72
C PHE A 95 1.11 -8.99 8.41
N HIS A 96 1.43 -10.27 8.69
CA HIS A 96 2.74 -10.88 8.42
C HIS A 96 2.92 -11.47 7.01
N GLY A 97 1.92 -11.28 6.13
CA GLY A 97 1.83 -11.90 4.82
C GLY A 97 1.14 -13.27 4.83
N GLY A 98 0.70 -13.71 3.65
CA GLY A 98 0.03 -15.00 3.47
C GLY A 98 -0.82 -15.07 2.19
N TRP A 99 -1.37 -16.24 1.90
CA TRP A 99 -2.22 -16.47 0.75
C TRP A 99 -3.58 -15.81 0.95
N VAL A 100 -3.97 -14.92 0.03
CA VAL A 100 -5.35 -14.37 -0.02
C VAL A 100 -6.27 -15.19 -0.91
N ALA A 101 -5.70 -15.97 -1.81
CA ALA A 101 -6.35 -16.96 -2.65
C ALA A 101 -5.28 -17.97 -3.10
N PRO A 102 -5.65 -19.15 -3.66
CA PRO A 102 -4.67 -20.07 -4.21
C PRO A 102 -3.81 -19.38 -5.28
N ASN A 103 -2.49 -19.45 -5.13
CA ASN A 103 -1.49 -18.83 -6.01
C ASN A 103 -1.44 -17.28 -6.00
N ILE A 104 -2.08 -16.63 -5.01
CA ILE A 104 -2.00 -15.17 -4.77
C ILE A 104 -1.54 -14.90 -3.33
N TYR A 105 -0.35 -14.32 -3.18
CA TYR A 105 0.31 -14.05 -1.90
C TYR A 105 0.34 -12.55 -1.57
N PHE A 106 -0.22 -12.16 -0.44
CA PHE A 106 -0.02 -10.84 0.15
C PHE A 106 1.33 -10.83 0.88
N LEU A 107 2.19 -9.87 0.59
CA LEU A 107 3.52 -9.77 1.21
C LEU A 107 3.47 -9.33 2.70
N GLY A 108 2.32 -8.82 3.17
CA GLY A 108 2.14 -8.29 4.51
C GLY A 108 2.26 -6.76 4.55
N PHE A 109 2.10 -6.18 5.73
CA PHE A 109 2.23 -4.72 5.91
C PHE A 109 3.68 -4.26 5.69
N ALA A 110 4.63 -5.13 6.04
CA ALA A 110 5.97 -5.18 5.45
C ALA A 110 6.44 -6.63 5.45
N GLY A 111 7.27 -7.02 4.49
CA GLY A 111 7.71 -8.41 4.36
C GLY A 111 8.91 -8.59 3.43
N VAL A 112 9.65 -9.68 3.65
CA VAL A 112 10.65 -10.20 2.71
C VAL A 112 10.43 -11.70 2.52
N ILE A 113 10.41 -12.13 1.27
CA ILE A 113 10.33 -13.54 0.86
C ILE A 113 11.33 -13.79 -0.29
N ASN A 114 11.59 -15.06 -0.58
CA ASN A 114 12.39 -15.46 -1.74
C ASN A 114 11.53 -16.23 -2.76
N PHE A 115 11.79 -16.00 -4.04
CA PHE A 115 11.19 -16.71 -5.17
C PHE A 115 12.13 -16.68 -6.38
N GLY A 116 12.35 -17.82 -7.05
CA GLY A 116 13.22 -17.89 -8.24
C GLY A 116 14.69 -17.57 -7.98
N GLY A 117 15.13 -17.60 -6.72
CA GLY A 117 16.45 -17.14 -6.29
C GLY A 117 16.58 -15.62 -6.10
N LEU A 118 15.49 -14.86 -6.26
CA LEU A 118 15.44 -13.44 -5.90
C LEU A 118 14.92 -13.24 -4.48
N ARG A 119 15.46 -12.22 -3.82
CA ARG A 119 14.97 -11.73 -2.53
C ARG A 119 14.09 -10.50 -2.74
N ILE A 120 12.80 -10.64 -2.46
CA ILE A 120 11.73 -9.69 -2.76
C ILE A 120 11.23 -9.10 -1.44
N SER A 121 11.40 -7.80 -1.28
CA SER A 121 10.96 -7.01 -0.13
C SER A 121 9.80 -6.10 -0.52
N GLY A 122 8.97 -5.70 0.44
CA GLY A 122 7.95 -4.67 0.21
C GLY A 122 7.42 -4.01 1.46
N LEU A 123 6.88 -2.81 1.27
CA LEU A 123 6.22 -1.99 2.26
C LEU A 123 4.84 -1.60 1.72
N SER A 124 3.78 -2.03 2.40
CA SER A 124 2.40 -1.72 2.01
C SER A 124 1.96 -0.36 2.57
N GLY A 125 1.04 0.29 1.85
CA GLY A 125 0.38 1.52 2.28
C GLY A 125 0.94 2.80 1.65
N ILE A 126 0.46 3.94 2.13
CA ILE A 126 0.95 5.28 1.75
C ILE A 126 1.45 6.07 2.97
N TYR A 127 2.40 6.97 2.78
CA TYR A 127 2.95 7.79 3.85
C TYR A 127 2.04 8.99 4.17
N LYS A 128 1.54 9.06 5.42
CA LYS A 128 0.96 10.27 6.00
C LYS A 128 1.66 10.62 7.30
N LYS A 129 2.16 11.85 7.39
CA LYS A 129 3.04 12.32 8.48
C LYS A 129 2.42 12.19 9.88
N HIS A 130 1.10 12.36 10.02
CA HIS A 130 0.42 12.37 11.31
C HIS A 130 0.33 10.98 11.98
N ASP A 131 0.23 9.91 11.20
CA ASP A 131 0.19 8.53 11.71
C ASP A 131 1.57 7.84 11.75
N TYR A 132 2.59 8.40 11.09
CA TYR A 132 3.87 7.73 10.86
C TYR A 132 4.57 7.24 12.14
N ASP A 133 4.63 8.09 13.18
CA ASP A 133 5.25 7.78 14.47
C ASP A 133 4.31 7.03 15.44
N ALA A 134 3.06 6.76 15.05
CA ALA A 134 2.08 6.04 15.87
C ALA A 134 2.22 4.51 15.77
N GLY A 135 1.64 3.80 16.73
CA GLY A 135 1.34 2.37 16.58
C GLY A 135 0.08 2.13 15.73
N TYR A 136 -0.40 0.87 15.72
CA TYR A 136 -1.65 0.49 15.07
C TYR A 136 -2.79 0.54 16.10
N TYR A 137 -3.54 1.63 16.12
CA TYR A 137 -4.61 1.87 17.09
C TYR A 137 -6.00 1.51 16.55
N GLU A 138 -6.08 1.09 15.29
CA GLU A 138 -7.31 0.83 14.58
C GLU A 138 -8.01 -0.43 15.11
N THR A 139 -9.20 -0.24 15.68
CA THR A 139 -10.03 -1.33 16.17
C THR A 139 -11.05 -1.77 15.11
N GLN A 140 -11.17 -3.08 14.90
CA GLN A 140 -12.20 -3.67 14.05
C GLN A 140 -13.53 -3.84 14.83
N PRO A 141 -14.69 -3.59 14.21
CA PRO A 141 -14.85 -3.12 12.83
C PRO A 141 -14.44 -1.66 12.66
N PHE A 142 -13.73 -1.37 11.57
CA PHE A 142 -13.21 -0.04 11.30
C PHE A 142 -14.35 0.97 11.08
N ASN A 143 -14.19 2.15 11.69
CA ASN A 143 -14.93 3.36 11.33
C ASN A 143 -14.25 4.04 10.12
N ASP A 144 -14.81 5.16 9.66
CA ASP A 144 -14.29 5.87 8.48
C ASP A 144 -12.87 6.45 8.69
N ALA A 145 -12.48 6.76 9.93
CA ALA A 145 -11.12 7.22 10.24
C ALA A 145 -10.14 6.04 10.23
N HIS A 146 -10.45 4.95 10.95
CA HIS A 146 -9.64 3.73 10.98
C HIS A 146 -9.48 3.10 9.60
N SER A 147 -10.51 3.15 8.75
CA SER A 147 -10.45 2.66 7.36
C SER A 147 -9.43 3.43 6.50
N ARG A 148 -9.09 4.67 6.88
CA ARG A 148 -8.03 5.47 6.26
C ARG A 148 -6.67 5.24 6.95
N SER A 149 -6.61 5.42 8.27
CA SER A 149 -5.35 5.36 9.01
C SER A 149 -4.68 3.98 8.98
N VAL A 150 -5.45 2.89 8.85
CA VAL A 150 -4.91 1.52 8.86
C VAL A 150 -3.87 1.25 7.75
N TYR A 151 -4.03 1.84 6.56
CA TYR A 151 -3.07 1.69 5.45
C TYR A 151 -1.97 2.75 5.46
N HIS A 152 -1.92 3.66 6.44
CA HIS A 152 -0.82 4.62 6.51
C HIS A 152 0.48 3.92 7.00
N VAL A 153 1.58 4.14 6.28
CA VAL A 153 2.90 3.58 6.60
C VAL A 153 3.30 3.94 8.03
N ARG A 154 3.61 2.93 8.85
CA ARG A 154 4.13 3.11 10.21
C ARG A 154 5.65 2.97 10.25
N LYS A 155 6.29 3.85 11.02
CA LYS A 155 7.74 3.85 11.30
C LYS A 155 8.24 2.53 11.86
N PHE A 156 7.41 1.78 12.59
CA PHE A 156 7.74 0.42 13.05
C PHE A 156 8.12 -0.55 11.91
N ASN A 157 7.37 -0.55 10.80
CA ASN A 157 7.67 -1.42 9.67
C ASN A 157 8.91 -0.96 8.90
N VAL A 158 9.09 0.37 8.77
CA VAL A 158 10.28 0.98 8.16
C VAL A 158 11.54 0.67 8.97
N TYR A 159 11.46 0.77 10.29
CA TYR A 159 12.52 0.42 11.22
C TYR A 159 12.95 -1.04 11.05
N ARG A 160 12.00 -1.97 10.93
CA ARG A 160 12.27 -3.39 10.69
C ARG A 160 12.96 -3.63 9.35
N LEU A 161 12.44 -3.06 8.26
CA LEU A 161 13.07 -3.17 6.95
C LEU A 161 14.49 -2.59 6.95
N ALA A 162 14.75 -1.48 7.65
CA ALA A 162 16.07 -0.86 7.73
C ALA A 162 17.15 -1.71 8.44
N GLN A 163 16.76 -2.75 9.19
CA GLN A 163 17.69 -3.68 9.84
C GLN A 163 18.24 -4.76 8.89
N ILE A 164 17.67 -4.90 7.68
CA ILE A 164 18.14 -5.85 6.67
C ILE A 164 19.59 -5.52 6.29
N SER A 165 20.48 -6.50 6.42
CA SER A 165 21.90 -6.40 6.07
C SER A 165 22.26 -7.19 4.80
N LYS A 166 21.56 -8.30 4.53
CA LYS A 166 21.74 -9.02 3.25
C LYS A 166 21.13 -8.15 2.12
N PRO A 167 21.67 -8.17 0.89
CA PRO A 167 21.10 -7.43 -0.24
C PRO A 167 19.64 -7.78 -0.54
N ILE A 168 18.92 -6.84 -1.16
CA ILE A 168 17.57 -7.03 -1.70
C ILE A 168 17.65 -6.91 -3.22
N ASP A 169 17.00 -7.81 -3.95
CA ASP A 169 16.97 -7.76 -5.42
C ASP A 169 15.82 -6.86 -5.92
N ILE A 170 14.63 -6.99 -5.31
CA ILE A 170 13.43 -6.22 -5.66
C ILE A 170 12.82 -5.61 -4.40
N MET A 171 12.52 -4.31 -4.43
CA MET A 171 11.69 -3.64 -3.43
C MET A 171 10.36 -3.16 -4.04
N LEU A 172 9.25 -3.39 -3.34
CA LEU A 172 7.92 -2.91 -3.71
C LEU A 172 7.44 -1.83 -2.73
N SER A 173 6.87 -0.74 -3.25
CA SER A 173 6.09 0.22 -2.46
C SER A 173 4.89 0.72 -3.27
N HIS A 174 3.83 1.20 -2.63
CA HIS A 174 2.71 1.76 -3.40
C HIS A 174 3.03 3.17 -3.89
N ASP A 175 3.31 4.07 -2.94
CA ASP A 175 3.79 5.42 -3.21
C ASP A 175 5.30 5.44 -3.57
N TRP A 176 5.72 6.47 -4.28
CA TRP A 176 7.09 6.55 -4.81
C TRP A 176 8.08 6.96 -3.72
N PRO A 177 9.36 6.56 -3.80
CA PRO A 177 10.44 7.20 -3.04
C PRO A 177 10.48 8.70 -3.32
N ARG A 178 10.42 9.52 -2.28
CA ARG A 178 10.44 10.98 -2.43
C ARG A 178 11.66 11.45 -3.20
N GLY A 179 11.45 12.35 -4.16
CA GLY A 179 12.51 12.89 -5.03
C GLY A 179 12.92 11.99 -6.20
N ILE A 180 12.39 10.76 -6.36
CA ILE A 180 12.74 9.88 -7.49
C ILE A 180 12.41 10.50 -8.86
N ALA A 181 11.46 11.45 -8.90
CA ALA A 181 11.09 12.22 -10.08
C ALA A 181 12.26 13.01 -10.70
N PHE A 182 13.31 13.34 -9.94
CA PHE A 182 14.54 14.00 -10.44
C PHE A 182 15.52 13.04 -11.14
N HIS A 183 15.31 11.73 -11.03
CA HIS A 183 16.23 10.69 -11.54
C HIS A 183 15.74 10.04 -12.86
N GLY A 184 14.70 10.62 -13.47
CA GLY A 184 14.13 10.19 -14.74
C GLY A 184 13.74 11.39 -15.60
N ASN A 185 12.83 11.21 -16.57
CA ASN A 185 12.42 12.29 -17.47
C ASN A 185 11.32 13.16 -16.83
N THR A 186 11.71 14.02 -15.88
CA THR A 186 10.81 14.93 -15.15
C THR A 186 10.00 15.82 -16.11
N ARG A 187 10.59 16.23 -17.23
CA ARG A 187 9.91 17.06 -18.24
C ARG A 187 8.74 16.32 -18.90
N ALA A 188 8.90 15.05 -19.25
CA ALA A 188 7.81 14.24 -19.78
C ALA A 188 6.73 13.98 -18.71
N LEU A 189 7.12 13.71 -17.46
CA LEU A 189 6.19 13.56 -16.34
C LEU A 189 5.31 14.81 -16.17
N LEU A 190 5.91 16.00 -16.15
CA LEU A 190 5.19 17.28 -16.03
C LEU A 190 4.37 17.65 -17.28
N GLN A 191 4.68 17.09 -18.45
CA GLN A 191 3.83 17.23 -19.64
C GLN A 191 2.55 16.38 -19.52
N MET A 192 2.61 15.22 -18.86
CA MET A 192 1.46 14.34 -18.63
C MET A 192 0.64 14.78 -17.41
N LYS A 193 1.31 15.19 -16.33
CA LYS A 193 0.69 15.59 -15.05
C LYS A 193 1.29 16.92 -14.54
N PRO A 194 0.86 18.07 -15.07
CA PRO A 194 1.43 19.38 -14.73
C PRO A 194 1.30 19.76 -13.25
N PHE A 195 0.25 19.29 -12.57
CA PHE A 195 -0.03 19.57 -11.16
C PHE A 195 1.04 19.02 -10.20
N LEU A 196 1.77 17.95 -10.58
CA LEU A 196 2.91 17.44 -9.81
C LEU A 196 4.08 18.45 -9.73
N GLY A 197 4.05 19.53 -10.52
CA GLY A 197 5.10 20.55 -10.56
C GLY A 197 5.39 21.21 -9.22
N GLY A 198 4.37 21.53 -8.43
CA GLY A 198 4.54 22.14 -7.11
C GLY A 198 5.28 21.20 -6.14
N GLU A 199 4.82 19.94 -6.07
CA GLU A 199 5.38 18.94 -5.18
C GLU A 199 6.78 18.47 -5.60
N ILE A 200 7.04 18.39 -6.91
CA ILE A 200 8.38 18.10 -7.43
C ILE A 200 9.31 19.26 -7.08
N ASN A 201 8.96 20.51 -7.38
CA ASN A 201 9.81 21.67 -7.11
C ASN A 201 10.12 21.87 -5.63
N THR A 202 9.20 21.51 -4.74
CA THR A 202 9.39 21.58 -3.27
C THR A 202 10.00 20.31 -2.67
N ASN A 203 10.25 19.27 -3.48
CA ASN A 203 10.71 17.94 -3.06
C ASN A 203 9.83 17.32 -1.95
N THR A 204 8.51 17.43 -2.13
CA THR A 204 7.49 16.80 -1.29
C THR A 204 6.83 15.60 -1.97
N LEU A 205 6.88 15.50 -3.31
CA LEU A 205 6.25 14.39 -4.04
C LEU A 205 6.82 13.03 -3.60
N GLY A 206 5.97 12.20 -2.99
CA GLY A 206 6.28 10.84 -2.59
C GLY A 206 6.70 10.64 -1.13
N SER A 207 6.95 9.39 -0.78
CA SER A 207 7.20 8.91 0.58
C SER A 207 8.64 9.14 1.03
N TYR A 208 8.78 9.90 2.11
CA TYR A 208 10.05 10.06 2.83
C TYR A 208 10.56 8.72 3.42
N PRO A 209 9.72 7.85 4.00
CA PRO A 209 10.13 6.48 4.36
C PRO A 209 10.72 5.67 3.20
N ASN A 210 10.14 5.78 2.00
CA ASN A 210 10.62 5.04 0.83
C ASN A 210 11.94 5.63 0.30
N GLU A 211 12.12 6.95 0.35
CA GLU A 211 13.41 7.61 0.09
C GLU A 211 14.51 7.09 1.02
N PHE A 212 14.21 6.95 2.32
CA PHE A 212 15.13 6.40 3.30
C PHE A 212 15.47 4.93 3.03
N LEU A 213 14.47 4.08 2.78
CA LEU A 213 14.69 2.65 2.48
C LEU A 213 15.43 2.43 1.15
N LEU A 214 15.18 3.25 0.13
CA LEU A 214 15.91 3.24 -1.14
C LEU A 214 17.41 3.42 -0.90
N LYS A 215 17.78 4.45 -0.12
CA LYS A 215 19.18 4.75 0.24
C LYS A 215 19.81 3.69 1.16
N ARG A 216 19.05 3.14 2.11
CA ARG A 216 19.54 2.15 3.09
C ARG A 216 19.74 0.76 2.48
N LEU A 217 18.75 0.25 1.74
CA LEU A 217 18.74 -1.13 1.24
C LEU A 217 19.44 -1.29 -0.11
N ARG A 218 19.47 -0.23 -0.92
CA ARG A 218 20.10 -0.17 -2.24
C ARG A 218 19.68 -1.35 -3.15
N PRO A 219 18.37 -1.60 -3.36
CA PRO A 219 17.91 -2.76 -4.12
C PRO A 219 18.22 -2.61 -5.61
N SER A 220 18.37 -3.71 -6.34
CA SER A 220 18.61 -3.67 -7.79
C SER A 220 17.42 -3.06 -8.55
N TYR A 221 16.20 -3.42 -8.15
CA TYR A 221 14.94 -2.91 -8.70
C TYR A 221 14.06 -2.30 -7.61
N TRP A 222 13.34 -1.23 -7.97
CA TRP A 222 12.25 -0.68 -7.17
C TRP A 222 11.01 -0.51 -8.04
N PHE A 223 9.90 -1.14 -7.65
CA PHE A 223 8.62 -1.03 -8.36
C PHE A 223 7.57 -0.30 -7.51
N ALA A 224 6.82 0.61 -8.15
CA ALA A 224 5.81 1.42 -7.49
C ALA A 224 4.58 1.72 -8.37
N ALA A 225 3.58 2.41 -7.81
CA ALA A 225 2.34 2.75 -8.50
C ALA A 225 1.76 4.10 -7.99
N HIS A 226 0.54 4.10 -7.48
CA HIS A 226 -0.21 5.21 -6.89
C HIS A 226 -0.53 6.39 -7.83
N LEU A 227 0.49 7.06 -8.40
CA LEU A 227 0.33 8.30 -9.18
C LEU A 227 -0.28 8.11 -10.59
N HIS A 228 -0.72 6.89 -10.96
CA HIS A 228 -1.37 6.58 -12.25
C HIS A 228 -0.62 7.17 -13.46
N VAL A 229 0.67 6.83 -13.59
CA VAL A 229 1.54 7.19 -14.72
C VAL A 229 2.76 6.26 -14.79
N LYS A 230 3.15 5.85 -16.00
CA LYS A 230 4.43 5.17 -16.22
C LYS A 230 5.59 6.13 -16.05
N PHE A 231 6.54 5.78 -15.19
CA PHE A 231 7.77 6.55 -15.00
C PHE A 231 8.94 5.62 -14.71
N ALA A 232 10.04 5.82 -15.44
CA ALA A 232 11.28 5.07 -15.24
C ALA A 232 12.41 6.04 -14.86
N ALA A 233 13.24 5.61 -13.91
CA ALA A 233 14.34 6.39 -13.36
C ALA A 233 15.51 5.49 -12.94
N ILE A 234 16.73 6.07 -12.91
CA ILE A 234 17.94 5.39 -12.42
C ILE A 234 18.46 6.15 -11.20
N TYR A 235 18.26 5.58 -10.02
CA TYR A 235 18.78 6.16 -8.78
C TYR A 235 20.21 5.68 -8.54
N ARG A 236 21.20 6.58 -8.57
CA ARG A 236 22.61 6.23 -8.33
C ARG A 236 22.93 6.41 -6.84
N HIS A 237 23.40 5.35 -6.19
CA HIS A 237 23.65 5.36 -4.75
C HIS A 237 25.03 5.91 -4.37
N ASP A 238 26.00 5.86 -5.28
CA ASP A 238 27.41 6.18 -4.99
C ASP A 238 27.74 7.68 -5.14
N GLY A 239 26.76 8.55 -4.85
CA GLY A 239 26.97 10.00 -4.80
C GLY A 239 27.26 10.67 -6.14
N GLY A 240 26.97 10.03 -7.27
CA GLY A 240 26.90 10.72 -8.55
C GLY A 240 25.74 11.70 -8.51
N ASP A 241 26.03 13.00 -8.64
CA ASP A 241 25.05 14.09 -8.52
C ASP A 241 23.74 13.76 -9.23
N ALA A 242 22.62 13.87 -8.51
CA ALA A 242 21.34 14.05 -9.18
C ALA A 242 21.48 15.31 -10.07
N PRO A 243 20.97 15.31 -11.32
CA PRO A 243 20.94 16.53 -12.12
C PRO A 243 20.33 17.64 -11.27
N GLN A 244 21.09 18.69 -10.97
CA GLN A 244 20.64 19.72 -10.02
C GLN A 244 19.27 20.21 -10.49
N ALA A 245 18.27 20.17 -9.60
CA ALA A 245 16.98 20.79 -9.86
C ALA A 245 17.26 22.19 -10.43
N PRO A 246 16.69 22.55 -11.60
CA PRO A 246 17.10 23.73 -12.32
C PRO A 246 16.99 24.94 -11.40
N ARG A 247 18.13 25.58 -11.12
CA ARG A 247 18.13 26.84 -10.37
C ARG A 247 17.26 27.82 -11.15
N PRO A 248 16.46 28.65 -10.47
CA PRO A 248 15.65 29.66 -11.16
C PRO A 248 16.58 30.77 -11.69
N GLU A 249 17.20 30.52 -12.84
CA GLU A 249 17.71 31.61 -13.69
C GLU A 249 16.54 32.26 -14.44
N GLU A 250 16.68 33.56 -14.67
CA GLU A 250 15.55 34.46 -14.90
C GLU A 250 14.81 34.22 -16.23
N SER A 251 13.53 34.59 -16.23
CA SER A 251 12.66 34.79 -17.40
C SER A 251 11.82 33.59 -17.91
N LEU A 252 10.89 33.13 -17.07
CA LEU A 252 9.49 33.04 -17.50
C LEU A 252 8.60 33.78 -16.49
N THR A 253 7.60 34.50 -17.00
CA THR A 253 6.70 35.34 -16.20
C THR A 253 5.96 34.53 -15.14
N THR A 254 6.12 34.91 -13.87
CA THR A 254 5.37 34.37 -12.74
C THR A 254 3.90 34.75 -12.80
N THR A 255 3.11 33.98 -13.54
CA THR A 255 1.73 33.76 -13.13
C THR A 255 1.81 32.93 -11.86
N ALA A 256 1.26 33.42 -10.75
CA ALA A 256 1.12 32.61 -9.55
C ALA A 256 0.21 31.43 -9.91
N MET A 257 0.80 30.23 -10.05
CA MET A 257 0.02 29.01 -10.03
C MET A 257 -0.39 28.83 -8.57
N GLU A 258 -1.70 28.86 -8.32
CA GLU A 258 -2.27 28.54 -7.03
C GLU A 258 -1.82 27.12 -6.61
N ASP A 259 -1.82 26.83 -5.31
CA ASP A 259 -1.57 25.48 -4.79
C ASP A 259 -2.73 24.57 -5.22
N VAL A 260 -2.65 24.05 -6.45
CA VAL A 260 -3.57 23.04 -6.96
C VAL A 260 -3.22 21.73 -6.29
N GLU A 261 -4.04 21.34 -5.30
CA GLU A 261 -3.99 20.02 -4.68
C GLU A 261 -3.86 18.93 -5.74
N ASN A 262 -2.93 18.00 -5.55
CA ASN A 262 -2.66 16.92 -6.49
C ASN A 262 -3.90 16.01 -6.58
N PRO A 263 -4.64 15.96 -7.71
CA PRO A 263 -5.85 15.15 -7.81
C PRO A 263 -5.60 13.64 -7.85
N ASP A 264 -4.33 13.20 -8.00
CA ASP A 264 -3.95 11.80 -7.81
C ASP A 264 -3.63 11.48 -6.35
N GLU A 265 -3.18 12.45 -5.54
CA GLU A 265 -3.16 12.31 -4.08
C GLU A 265 -4.60 12.48 -3.58
N ILE A 266 -5.33 11.37 -3.48
CA ILE A 266 -6.71 11.39 -2.97
C ILE A 266 -6.70 11.59 -1.45
N ASP A 267 -6.43 12.82 -1.00
CA ASP A 267 -6.58 13.21 0.39
C ASP A 267 -8.07 13.40 0.71
N ILE A 268 -8.73 12.30 1.10
CA ILE A 268 -10.16 12.24 1.44
C ILE A 268 -10.50 12.94 2.78
N ALA A 269 -9.74 13.99 3.12
CA ALA A 269 -9.87 14.83 4.30
C ALA A 269 -10.88 15.98 4.09
N SER A 270 -11.18 16.35 2.85
CA SER A 270 -12.05 17.48 2.48
C SER A 270 -13.56 17.26 2.66
N ASP A 271 -14.00 16.05 3.03
CA ASP A 271 -15.41 15.71 3.32
C ASP A 271 -15.73 15.72 4.84
N VAL A 272 -14.89 16.32 5.68
CA VAL A 272 -15.21 16.59 7.10
C VAL A 272 -15.68 18.04 7.24
N GLU A 273 -16.99 18.26 7.37
CA GLU A 273 -17.50 19.53 7.88
C GLU A 273 -16.99 19.72 9.32
N ASP A 274 -16.30 20.84 9.59
CA ASP A 274 -15.79 21.19 10.92
C ASP A 274 -16.92 21.25 11.97
N ASP A 275 -16.94 20.30 12.93
CA ASP A 275 -17.70 20.43 14.18
C ASP A 275 -16.74 20.66 15.37
N PRO A 276 -16.53 21.92 15.80
CA PRO A 276 -15.55 22.26 16.82
C PRO A 276 -16.13 22.11 18.24
N GLN A 277 -16.26 20.87 18.74
CA GLN A 277 -16.60 20.68 20.16
C GLN A 277 -16.17 19.34 20.80
N MET A 278 -14.90 19.24 21.18
CA MET A 278 -14.44 18.37 22.28
C MET A 278 -13.36 19.08 23.10
N ALA A 279 -13.77 19.70 24.21
CA ALA A 279 -12.88 20.24 25.24
C ALA A 279 -13.09 19.51 26.56
N ASP A 280 -11.97 19.14 27.20
CA ASP A 280 -11.81 18.69 28.60
C ASP A 280 -12.94 17.89 29.28
N VAL A 281 -12.67 16.61 29.55
CA VAL A 281 -13.28 15.92 30.71
C VAL A 281 -12.22 15.17 31.51
N LYS A 282 -11.86 15.72 32.67
CA LYS A 282 -11.23 14.99 33.78
C LYS A 282 -12.28 14.75 34.88
N ALA A 283 -12.15 13.62 35.56
CA ALA A 283 -13.22 13.02 36.38
C ALA A 283 -13.57 13.78 37.68
N ALA A 284 -14.85 13.71 38.04
CA ALA A 284 -15.37 13.71 39.41
C ALA A 284 -16.73 12.96 39.43
N ALA A 285 -17.16 12.47 40.60
CA ALA A 285 -18.25 11.49 40.76
C ALA A 285 -19.53 12.05 41.42
N GLU A 286 -20.51 11.16 41.58
CA GLU A 286 -21.75 11.21 42.39
C GLU A 286 -23.09 11.49 41.67
N GLU A 287 -24.14 10.81 42.19
CA GLU A 287 -25.49 10.64 41.63
C GLU A 287 -26.56 11.57 42.30
N PRO A 288 -27.84 11.63 41.82
CA PRO A 288 -28.49 12.93 41.64
C PRO A 288 -29.74 13.28 42.49
N ALA A 289 -30.22 14.52 42.25
CA ALA A 289 -31.61 15.04 42.34
C ALA A 289 -32.12 15.54 43.73
N PRO A 290 -33.22 16.35 43.81
CA PRO A 290 -34.09 16.89 42.73
C PRO A 290 -34.47 18.40 42.78
N LEU A 291 -34.99 18.91 41.65
CA LEU A 291 -36.06 19.92 41.41
C LEU A 291 -36.08 21.31 42.10
N ASP A 292 -36.26 22.38 41.29
CA ASP A 292 -37.49 23.22 41.34
C ASP A 292 -37.68 24.11 40.07
N GLU A 293 -38.89 24.63 39.85
CA GLU A 293 -39.38 25.25 38.58
C GLU A 293 -39.34 26.81 38.53
N ALA A 294 -39.85 27.37 37.41
CA ALA A 294 -40.38 28.74 37.21
C ALA A 294 -39.36 29.88 36.87
N ASN A 295 -39.62 30.84 35.95
CA ASN A 295 -40.65 31.01 34.90
C ASN A 295 -40.20 32.07 33.85
N GLU A 296 -40.86 32.13 32.68
CA GLU A 296 -41.09 33.27 31.73
C GLU A 296 -40.22 34.58 31.84
N THR A 297 -39.80 35.28 30.77
CA THR A 297 -40.66 35.75 29.65
C THR A 297 -39.84 36.29 28.45
N GLU A 298 -40.15 35.79 27.25
CA GLU A 298 -40.33 36.44 25.92
C GLU A 298 -39.83 37.89 25.54
N LYS A 299 -39.49 38.02 24.23
CA LYS A 299 -39.59 39.20 23.30
C LYS A 299 -38.44 40.23 23.19
N ILE A 300 -38.14 40.88 22.04
CA ILE A 300 -38.25 40.55 20.59
C ILE A 300 -37.51 41.64 19.73
N ILE A 301 -36.85 41.26 18.62
CA ILE A 301 -36.59 42.01 17.35
C ILE A 301 -35.87 43.40 17.35
N GLU A 302 -34.58 43.36 16.95
CA GLU A 302 -33.89 44.13 15.87
C GLU A 302 -33.60 45.67 15.88
N PRO A 303 -32.63 46.15 15.05
CA PRO A 303 -31.83 47.37 15.29
C PRO A 303 -32.23 48.55 14.35
N PRO A 304 -31.46 49.67 14.22
CA PRO A 304 -30.27 49.67 13.33
C PRO A 304 -29.16 50.73 13.64
N THR A 305 -28.25 50.88 12.66
CA THR A 305 -27.49 52.09 12.22
C THR A 305 -26.08 52.43 12.75
N ASN A 306 -25.18 52.53 11.76
CA ASN A 306 -23.85 53.17 11.75
C ASN A 306 -23.84 54.64 12.18
N LEU A 307 -22.65 55.10 12.62
CA LEU A 307 -21.87 56.29 12.21
C LEU A 307 -20.90 56.63 13.37
N ALA A 308 -19.57 56.48 13.25
CA ALA A 308 -18.59 57.27 12.48
C ALA A 308 -18.09 58.57 13.18
N HIS A 309 -16.75 58.64 13.29
CA HIS A 309 -15.89 59.84 13.39
C HIS A 309 -15.68 60.61 14.72
N ASN A 310 -14.44 60.47 15.20
CA ASN A 310 -13.44 61.52 15.46
C ASN A 310 -13.46 62.50 16.67
N GLU A 311 -12.23 62.68 17.16
CA GLU A 311 -11.60 63.91 17.67
C GLU A 311 -11.92 64.47 19.08
N ALA A 312 -11.04 64.05 20.01
CA ALA A 312 -9.96 64.88 20.57
C ALA A 312 -10.21 65.93 21.69
N THR A 313 -9.23 65.91 22.61
CA THR A 313 -8.65 67.02 23.40
C THR A 313 -9.02 67.10 24.90
N ILE A 314 -7.96 67.27 25.69
CA ILE A 314 -7.86 67.35 27.16
C ILE A 314 -8.10 68.81 27.63
N PRO A 315 -8.27 69.11 28.94
CA PRO A 315 -7.10 69.61 29.67
C PRO A 315 -6.99 69.28 31.19
N ASP A 316 -5.73 69.32 31.63
CA ASP A 316 -5.09 69.43 32.96
C ASP A 316 -5.90 69.77 34.24
N VAL A 317 -5.50 69.13 35.35
CA VAL A 317 -5.07 69.80 36.61
C VAL A 317 -3.91 69.02 37.30
N VAL A 318 -2.75 69.67 37.50
CA VAL A 318 -1.60 69.28 38.36
C VAL A 318 -1.72 69.97 39.75
N PRO A 319 -1.02 69.64 40.87
CA PRO A 319 0.44 69.35 41.04
C PRO A 319 0.78 68.21 42.06
N SER A 320 2.00 67.90 42.53
CA SER A 320 3.40 67.83 41.99
C SER A 320 4.32 67.15 43.05
N ASN A 321 5.66 67.18 42.84
CA ASN A 321 6.78 66.93 43.79
C ASN A 321 7.28 65.47 43.98
N ILE A 322 8.59 65.13 44.02
CA ILE A 322 9.85 65.93 43.87
C ILE A 322 11.01 64.95 43.52
N VAL A 323 11.87 65.29 42.52
CA VAL A 323 13.36 65.17 42.44
C VAL A 323 14.02 63.76 42.68
N ASP A 324 15.04 63.25 41.95
CA ASP A 324 16.15 63.87 41.19
C ASP A 324 16.68 63.01 40.01
N SER A 325 17.51 63.60 39.15
CA SER A 325 18.28 62.92 38.07
C SER A 325 19.80 63.16 38.24
N PRO A 326 20.69 62.50 37.46
CA PRO A 326 21.24 63.23 36.32
C PRO A 326 21.58 62.40 35.05
N THR A 327 21.42 63.06 33.90
CA THR A 327 21.99 62.74 32.57
C THR A 327 23.52 62.99 32.55
N ARG A 328 24.33 62.59 31.53
CA ARG A 328 24.39 63.26 30.20
C ARG A 328 25.54 62.72 29.29
N GLU A 329 25.25 62.61 27.96
CA GLU A 329 26.10 62.70 26.72
C GLU A 329 27.54 62.09 26.69
N THR A 330 28.04 61.45 25.62
CA THR A 330 28.39 62.01 24.29
C THR A 330 28.76 60.94 23.23
N GLU A 331 28.46 61.20 21.95
CA GLU A 331 29.00 60.60 20.70
C GLU A 331 30.50 61.03 20.44
N PRO A 332 31.31 60.46 19.51
CA PRO A 332 30.92 59.85 18.21
C PRO A 332 31.73 58.65 17.62
N ALA A 333 31.11 58.05 16.59
CA ALA A 333 31.64 57.35 15.40
C ALA A 333 33.10 56.79 15.31
N GLN A 334 33.20 55.50 14.93
CA GLN A 334 34.15 55.02 13.90
C GLN A 334 33.63 53.72 13.22
N ASN A 335 33.83 53.61 11.90
CA ASN A 335 33.44 52.46 11.08
C ASN A 335 34.12 51.15 11.53
N HIS A 336 33.43 50.01 11.42
CA HIS A 336 33.87 48.89 10.57
C HIS A 336 32.68 47.96 10.25
N SER A 337 32.76 47.33 9.07
CA SER A 337 31.72 46.51 8.44
C SER A 337 31.73 45.05 8.90
N ASP A 338 30.56 44.45 9.12
CA ASP A 338 30.40 43.00 9.22
C ASP A 338 29.07 42.54 8.58
N PRO A 339 29.08 41.69 7.54
CA PRO A 339 27.89 41.15 6.91
C PRO A 339 27.72 39.64 7.16
N SER A 340 26.98 39.25 8.20
CA SER A 340 26.46 37.88 8.30
C SER A 340 25.26 37.77 9.24
N HIS A 341 24.15 37.22 8.72
CA HIS A 341 23.20 36.33 9.40
C HIS A 341 22.19 35.82 8.36
N ALA A 342 22.57 34.78 7.62
CA ALA A 342 21.61 33.93 6.92
C ALA A 342 20.99 32.95 7.93
N PRO A 343 19.72 32.54 7.78
CA PRO A 343 19.11 31.55 8.67
C PRO A 343 19.79 30.18 8.52
N SER A 344 20.01 29.51 9.64
CA SER A 344 20.68 28.19 9.70
C SER A 344 19.88 27.12 8.96
N VAL A 345 20.55 26.37 8.09
CA VAL A 345 20.06 25.08 7.58
C VAL A 345 20.03 24.07 8.75
N PRO A 346 18.98 23.24 8.90
CA PRO A 346 18.99 22.16 9.91
C PRO A 346 20.11 21.15 9.64
N GLU A 347 20.84 20.76 10.68
CA GLU A 347 21.97 19.84 10.57
C GLU A 347 21.52 18.40 10.21
N ASP A 348 22.40 17.69 9.50
CA ASP A 348 22.26 16.33 9.00
C ASP A 348 22.09 15.29 10.12
N PRO A 349 21.07 14.42 10.10
CA PRO A 349 20.84 13.39 11.12
C PRO A 349 21.70 12.12 10.95
N SER A 350 22.83 12.19 10.24
CA SER A 350 23.74 11.05 9.98
C SER A 350 24.41 10.43 11.22
N GLY A 351 24.22 11.00 12.41
CA GLY A 351 24.76 10.50 13.68
C GLY A 351 24.04 9.28 14.30
N PHE A 352 23.05 8.70 13.62
CA PHE A 352 22.10 7.73 14.21
C PHE A 352 22.13 6.30 13.68
N TYR A 353 23.12 5.91 12.85
CA TYR A 353 23.15 4.57 12.23
C TYR A 353 24.56 3.94 12.18
N PRO A 354 24.69 2.59 12.15
CA PRO A 354 26.00 1.93 12.22
C PRO A 354 26.82 2.07 10.94
N GLN A 355 28.12 2.34 11.09
CA GLN A 355 29.08 2.28 10.01
C GLN A 355 29.55 0.82 9.83
N GLU A 356 29.25 0.21 8.68
CA GLU A 356 29.61 -1.18 8.39
C GLU A 356 31.12 -1.38 8.15
N LYS A 357 31.60 -2.60 8.42
CA LYS A 357 32.93 -3.08 7.99
C LYS A 357 32.74 -4.18 6.94
N PRO A 358 33.54 -4.22 5.87
CA PRO A 358 33.37 -5.21 4.81
C PRO A 358 33.74 -6.60 5.30
N SER A 359 32.83 -7.56 5.11
CA SER A 359 33.11 -8.99 5.15
C SER A 359 33.15 -9.55 3.71
N THR A 360 33.91 -10.61 3.50
CA THR A 360 34.12 -11.23 2.18
C THR A 360 33.08 -12.30 1.90
N ASP A 361 32.64 -12.40 0.63
CA ASP A 361 31.62 -13.31 0.09
C ASP A 361 30.14 -12.96 0.39
N ILE A 362 29.76 -11.71 0.11
CA ILE A 362 28.35 -11.26 -0.01
C ILE A 362 28.16 -10.65 -1.41
N LYS A 363 26.99 -10.86 -2.06
CA LYS A 363 26.52 -10.07 -3.23
C LYS A 363 26.74 -8.59 -2.88
N GLN A 364 27.55 -7.84 -3.65
CA GLN A 364 27.71 -6.41 -3.35
C GLN A 364 26.38 -5.68 -3.58
N HIS A 365 26.05 -4.69 -2.74
CA HIS A 365 24.89 -3.83 -2.98
C HIS A 365 24.97 -3.18 -4.36
N ALA A 366 23.83 -2.98 -5.01
CA ALA A 366 23.80 -2.35 -6.32
C ALA A 366 24.36 -0.91 -6.22
N SER A 367 25.12 -0.49 -7.23
CA SER A 367 25.60 0.90 -7.39
C SER A 367 24.48 1.85 -7.83
N TYR A 368 23.40 1.29 -8.39
CA TYR A 368 22.19 1.98 -8.77
C TYR A 368 20.94 1.11 -8.58
N THR A 369 19.78 1.74 -8.42
CA THR A 369 18.47 1.09 -8.47
C THR A 369 17.76 1.46 -9.77
N LYS A 370 17.23 0.46 -10.48
CA LYS A 370 16.29 0.67 -11.59
C LYS A 370 14.89 0.87 -11.02
N PHE A 371 14.37 2.10 -11.09
CA PHE A 371 13.02 2.43 -10.64
C PHE A 371 12.04 2.37 -11.81
N LEU A 372 10.88 1.74 -11.59
CA LEU A 372 9.74 1.77 -12.50
C LEU A 372 8.44 1.92 -11.70
N ALA A 373 7.69 2.96 -12.03
CA ALA A 373 6.29 3.07 -11.68
C ALA A 373 5.40 2.79 -12.90
N LEU A 374 4.23 2.22 -12.67
CA LEU A 374 3.23 1.90 -13.69
C LEU A 374 1.85 2.48 -13.34
N ASP A 375 0.99 2.50 -14.35
CA ASP A 375 -0.36 3.05 -14.27
C ASP A 375 -1.39 2.05 -13.70
N LYS A 376 -2.65 2.46 -13.56
CA LYS A 376 -3.78 1.58 -13.25
C LYS A 376 -4.32 0.85 -14.47
N CYS A 377 -4.94 -0.31 -14.27
CA CYS A 377 -5.49 -1.17 -15.33
C CYS A 377 -6.68 -0.55 -16.11
N LEU A 378 -6.39 0.40 -17.01
CA LEU A 378 -7.34 1.07 -17.89
C LEU A 378 -6.92 0.97 -19.38
N PRO A 379 -7.88 1.03 -20.33
CA PRO A 379 -7.58 0.99 -21.76
C PRO A 379 -6.65 2.15 -22.19
N GLY A 380 -5.57 1.83 -22.90
CA GLY A 380 -4.56 2.80 -23.33
C GLY A 380 -3.61 3.30 -22.24
N HIS A 381 -3.64 2.77 -21.02
CA HIS A 381 -2.69 3.07 -19.97
C HIS A 381 -1.56 2.03 -19.90
N ASP A 382 -0.35 2.48 -19.52
CA ASP A 382 0.82 1.63 -19.32
C ASP A 382 0.79 0.97 -17.91
N PHE A 383 -0.12 0.03 -17.70
CA PHE A 383 -0.35 -0.59 -16.38
C PHE A 383 0.49 -1.85 -16.11
N LEU A 384 1.05 -2.48 -17.15
CA LEU A 384 1.70 -3.79 -17.08
C LEU A 384 2.96 -3.83 -17.96
N GLN A 385 4.09 -4.27 -17.40
CA GLN A 385 5.37 -4.38 -18.09
C GLN A 385 6.08 -5.69 -17.72
N VAL A 386 6.67 -6.37 -18.70
CA VAL A 386 7.49 -7.57 -18.44
C VAL A 386 8.97 -7.21 -18.40
N VAL A 387 9.66 -7.63 -17.34
CA VAL A 387 11.10 -7.48 -17.11
C VAL A 387 11.74 -8.87 -17.10
N ASP A 388 12.82 -9.06 -17.86
CA ASP A 388 13.65 -10.27 -17.76
C ASP A 388 14.76 -10.06 -16.72
N ILE A 389 14.92 -11.03 -15.81
CA ILE A 389 15.98 -11.06 -14.81
C ILE A 389 16.72 -12.39 -14.98
N PRO A 390 17.73 -12.48 -15.86
CA PRO A 390 18.37 -13.74 -16.22
C PRO A 390 19.17 -14.38 -15.07
N GLU A 391 19.59 -13.59 -14.07
CA GLU A 391 20.27 -14.06 -12.87
C GLU A 391 19.35 -14.86 -11.94
N ALA A 392 18.03 -14.66 -12.04
CA ALA A 392 17.02 -15.39 -11.30
C ALA A 392 16.83 -16.80 -11.90
N ASN A 393 17.57 -17.76 -11.34
CA ASN A 393 17.63 -19.16 -11.76
C ASN A 393 17.45 -20.16 -10.60
N GLY A 394 16.99 -19.68 -9.44
CA GLY A 394 16.67 -20.51 -8.28
C GLY A 394 15.32 -21.23 -8.40
N PRO A 395 14.91 -22.00 -7.37
CA PRO A 395 13.63 -22.70 -7.36
C PRO A 395 12.44 -21.73 -7.48
N MET A 396 11.46 -22.07 -8.31
CA MET A 396 10.18 -21.35 -8.44
C MET A 396 9.22 -21.69 -7.28
N GLU A 397 9.73 -21.63 -6.06
CA GLU A 397 9.00 -21.88 -4.83
C GLU A 397 9.10 -20.67 -3.89
N PHE A 398 8.04 -20.44 -3.13
CA PHE A 398 7.98 -19.38 -2.14
C PHE A 398 8.66 -19.85 -0.85
N THR A 399 9.68 -19.14 -0.41
CA THR A 399 10.29 -19.35 0.91
C THR A 399 10.31 -18.06 1.72
N TYR A 400 10.17 -18.18 3.04
CA TYR A 400 10.44 -17.09 3.96
C TYR A 400 11.91 -16.69 3.89
N ASP A 401 12.20 -15.42 4.16
CA ASP A 401 13.57 -14.96 4.33
C ASP A 401 14.05 -15.13 5.79
N GLU A 402 15.16 -15.83 5.98
CA GLU A 402 15.72 -16.18 7.29
C GLU A 402 16.07 -14.94 8.14
N GLU A 403 16.67 -13.91 7.51
CA GLU A 403 17.01 -12.66 8.21
C GLU A 403 15.75 -11.87 8.57
N TRP A 404 14.74 -11.85 7.69
CA TRP A 404 13.45 -11.25 7.98
C TRP A 404 12.73 -11.94 9.15
N LEU A 405 12.71 -13.28 9.20
CA LEU A 405 12.14 -14.03 10.34
C LEU A 405 12.85 -13.67 11.66
N ALA A 406 14.18 -13.51 11.64
CA ALA A 406 14.95 -13.07 12.79
C ALA A 406 14.58 -11.63 13.21
N ILE A 407 14.47 -10.71 12.25
CA ILE A 407 14.01 -9.33 12.48
C ILE A 407 12.57 -9.30 13.05
N VAL A 408 11.66 -10.15 12.56
CA VAL A 408 10.30 -10.27 13.10
C VAL A 408 10.36 -10.62 14.58
N ARG A 409 11.10 -11.68 14.97
CA ARG A 409 11.25 -12.10 16.36
C ARG A 409 11.92 -11.02 17.22
N ALA A 410 13.03 -10.46 16.74
CA ALA A 410 13.81 -9.43 17.42
C ALA A 410 13.09 -8.09 17.62
N THR A 411 11.91 -7.89 17.01
CA THR A 411 11.11 -6.66 17.13
C THR A 411 9.66 -6.89 17.53
N HIS A 412 9.25 -8.13 17.80
CA HIS A 412 7.85 -8.46 18.07
C HIS A 412 7.31 -7.77 19.33
N ASP A 413 8.11 -7.67 20.38
CA ASP A 413 7.81 -6.92 21.60
C ASP A 413 7.59 -5.42 21.37
N LEU A 414 8.11 -4.86 20.28
CA LEU A 414 7.98 -3.45 19.90
C LEU A 414 6.69 -3.16 19.12
N PHE A 415 5.98 -4.18 18.63
CA PHE A 415 4.68 -4.00 17.98
C PHE A 415 3.66 -3.42 18.97
N SER A 416 2.93 -2.38 18.56
CA SER A 416 1.96 -1.68 19.41
C SER A 416 0.57 -1.69 18.78
N LEU A 417 -0.43 -2.08 19.59
CA LEU A 417 -1.86 -2.02 19.28
C LEU A 417 -2.53 -0.78 19.90
N SER A 418 -1.77 0.29 20.11
CA SER A 418 -2.23 1.58 20.60
C SER A 418 -1.59 2.70 19.78
N SER A 419 -2.05 3.94 19.95
CA SER A 419 -1.48 5.09 19.25
C SER A 419 -0.05 5.39 19.70
N GLU A 420 0.32 5.00 20.93
CA GLU A 420 1.68 5.12 21.44
C GLU A 420 2.57 3.99 20.89
N GLN A 421 3.51 4.35 20.02
CA GLN A 421 4.54 3.43 19.56
C GLN A 421 5.59 3.22 20.66
N LYS A 422 5.87 1.96 21.00
CA LYS A 422 6.91 1.58 21.96
C LYS A 422 8.28 2.08 21.49
N LYS A 423 9.10 2.59 22.42
CA LYS A 423 10.46 3.07 22.13
C LYS A 423 11.29 1.94 21.49
N VAL A 424 11.90 2.22 20.33
CA VAL A 424 12.88 1.33 19.71
C VAL A 424 14.20 1.31 20.50
N PRO A 425 14.88 0.15 20.58
CA PRO A 425 16.23 0.06 21.16
C PRO A 425 17.28 0.72 20.26
N GLU A 426 18.43 1.05 20.86
CA GLU A 426 19.61 1.58 20.16
C GLU A 426 20.22 0.52 19.21
N ASP A 427 20.90 0.96 18.15
CA ASP A 427 21.38 0.08 17.05
C ASP A 427 22.21 -1.12 17.51
N THR A 428 23.10 -0.91 18.49
CA THR A 428 23.97 -1.97 19.01
C THR A 428 23.20 -3.06 19.75
N GLU A 429 22.07 -2.71 20.35
CA GLU A 429 21.19 -3.64 21.05
C GLU A 429 20.27 -4.37 20.06
N ILE A 430 19.69 -3.69 19.06
CA ILE A 430 18.87 -4.38 18.05
C ILE A 430 19.73 -5.32 17.19
N ALA A 431 20.96 -4.93 16.82
CA ALA A 431 21.87 -5.80 16.09
C ALA A 431 22.23 -7.07 16.89
N ARG A 432 22.44 -6.94 18.21
CA ARG A 432 22.65 -8.08 19.12
C ARG A 432 21.41 -8.99 19.15
N ARG A 433 20.21 -8.42 19.34
CA ARG A 433 18.95 -9.17 19.33
C ARG A 433 18.73 -9.91 18.01
N ILE A 434 18.94 -9.26 16.87
CA ILE A 434 18.79 -9.90 15.55
C ILE A 434 19.78 -11.04 15.36
N ALA A 435 21.03 -10.90 15.80
CA ALA A 435 22.03 -11.97 15.70
C ALA A 435 21.63 -13.22 16.52
N GLU A 436 21.12 -13.02 17.75
CA GLU A 436 20.63 -14.10 18.61
C GLU A 436 19.37 -14.77 18.02
N GLU A 437 18.43 -13.97 17.50
CA GLU A 437 17.21 -14.49 16.88
C GLU A 437 17.48 -15.15 15.52
N LEU A 438 18.57 -14.79 14.83
CA LEU A 438 19.00 -15.43 13.58
C LEU A 438 19.55 -16.83 13.83
N GLU A 439 20.37 -17.00 14.88
CA GLU A 439 20.81 -18.33 15.34
C GLU A 439 19.59 -19.19 15.75
N TRP A 440 18.63 -18.60 16.48
CA TRP A 440 17.39 -19.30 16.84
C TRP A 440 16.59 -19.74 15.61
N VAL A 441 16.36 -18.86 14.62
CA VAL A 441 15.62 -19.18 13.39
C VAL A 441 16.36 -20.25 12.59
N HIS A 442 17.69 -20.21 12.54
CA HIS A 442 18.47 -21.22 11.85
C HIS A 442 18.24 -22.62 12.46
N GLU A 443 18.35 -22.75 13.78
CA GLU A 443 18.13 -24.01 14.50
C GLU A 443 16.67 -24.50 14.47
N HIS A 444 15.70 -23.58 14.62
CA HIS A 444 14.30 -23.91 14.87
C HIS A 444 13.38 -23.80 13.65
N VAL A 445 13.85 -23.23 12.54
CA VAL A 445 13.10 -23.10 11.28
C VAL A 445 13.92 -23.62 10.11
N THR A 446 15.04 -22.96 9.78
CA THR A 446 15.83 -23.28 8.56
C THR A 446 16.33 -24.72 8.55
N GLY A 447 16.77 -25.24 9.69
CA GLY A 447 17.32 -26.60 9.84
C GLY A 447 16.29 -27.74 9.92
N LYS A 448 14.98 -27.47 9.84
CA LYS A 448 13.93 -28.50 9.83
C LYS A 448 13.66 -29.01 8.41
N ASP A 449 13.00 -30.16 8.29
CA ASP A 449 12.68 -30.79 6.99
C ASP A 449 11.83 -29.90 6.06
N ASP A 450 10.86 -29.15 6.60
CA ASP A 450 10.08 -28.15 5.85
C ASP A 450 10.86 -26.83 5.60
N GLY A 451 11.95 -26.61 6.35
CA GLY A 451 12.84 -25.46 6.25
C GLY A 451 12.12 -24.10 6.27
N LEU A 452 12.50 -23.25 5.32
CA LEU A 452 11.91 -21.92 5.11
C LEU A 452 10.69 -21.94 4.15
N ARG A 453 10.18 -23.10 3.75
CA ARG A 453 9.14 -23.18 2.70
C ARG A 453 7.82 -22.56 3.18
N ILE A 454 7.25 -21.67 2.38
CA ILE A 454 5.92 -21.11 2.68
C ILE A 454 4.86 -22.18 2.38
N PRO A 455 4.07 -22.63 3.37
CA PRO A 455 3.08 -23.68 3.16
C PRO A 455 1.94 -23.19 2.27
N GLN A 456 1.43 -24.06 1.41
CA GLN A 456 0.22 -23.79 0.60
C GLN A 456 -1.04 -24.06 1.45
N ASN A 457 -1.31 -23.20 2.42
CA ASN A 457 -2.33 -23.37 3.47
C ASN A 457 -3.45 -22.32 3.43
N PHE A 458 -3.79 -21.81 2.24
CA PHE A 458 -4.95 -20.94 2.05
C PHE A 458 -6.24 -21.60 2.56
N THR A 459 -7.07 -20.82 3.25
CA THR A 459 -8.44 -21.19 3.60
C THR A 459 -9.33 -19.95 3.69
N MET A 460 -10.63 -20.11 3.43
CA MET A 460 -11.60 -19.02 3.52
C MET A 460 -11.93 -18.72 4.99
N THR A 461 -11.38 -17.62 5.51
CA THR A 461 -11.70 -17.10 6.85
C THR A 461 -13.13 -16.54 6.98
N ALA A 462 -13.67 -15.92 5.92
CA ALA A 462 -14.97 -15.24 5.93
C ALA A 462 -15.91 -15.75 4.82
N PRO A 463 -17.24 -15.51 4.92
CA PRO A 463 -18.17 -15.77 3.82
C PRO A 463 -17.78 -15.00 2.55
N ALA A 464 -17.92 -15.63 1.38
CA ALA A 464 -17.74 -14.96 0.10
C ALA A 464 -19.00 -14.17 -0.32
N TYR A 465 -18.82 -13.23 -1.24
CA TYR A 465 -19.90 -12.55 -1.94
C TYR A 465 -20.73 -13.56 -2.76
N ILE A 466 -22.06 -13.43 -2.69
CA ILE A 466 -23.01 -14.26 -3.45
C ILE A 466 -23.85 -13.30 -4.32
N PRO A 467 -23.63 -13.24 -5.64
CA PRO A 467 -24.33 -12.29 -6.52
C PRO A 467 -25.85 -12.38 -6.46
N SER A 468 -26.41 -13.59 -6.29
CA SER A 468 -27.86 -13.84 -6.21
C SER A 468 -28.51 -13.38 -4.91
N GLN A 469 -27.74 -12.98 -3.89
CA GLN A 469 -28.24 -12.53 -2.58
C GLN A 469 -28.22 -11.01 -2.41
N GLN A 470 -28.07 -10.23 -3.48
CA GLN A 470 -28.18 -8.76 -3.42
C GLN A 470 -29.57 -8.32 -2.93
N SER A 471 -29.66 -7.97 -1.64
CA SER A 471 -30.83 -7.24 -1.10
C SER A 471 -30.62 -5.73 -1.25
N SER A 472 -31.66 -5.04 -1.72
CA SER A 472 -31.65 -3.61 -2.05
C SER A 472 -31.16 -2.71 -0.90
N ARG A 473 -30.06 -1.96 -1.11
CA ARG A 473 -29.65 -0.74 -0.37
C ARG A 473 -29.71 -0.78 1.17
N LYS A 474 -29.65 -1.95 1.81
CA LYS A 474 -29.45 -2.01 3.26
C LYS A 474 -27.99 -1.69 3.56
N LYS A 475 -27.74 -0.75 4.48
CA LYS A 475 -26.39 -0.50 5.01
C LYS A 475 -25.78 -1.84 5.42
N THR A 476 -24.62 -2.16 4.82
CA THR A 476 -23.87 -3.37 5.13
C THR A 476 -23.51 -3.34 6.61
N LYS A 477 -23.90 -4.38 7.35
CA LYS A 477 -23.45 -4.48 8.74
C LYS A 477 -21.95 -4.74 8.73
N PRO A 478 -21.15 -4.03 9.55
CA PRO A 478 -19.75 -4.37 9.73
C PRO A 478 -19.63 -5.83 10.19
N ALA A 479 -18.66 -6.56 9.64
CA ALA A 479 -18.31 -7.89 10.10
C ALA A 479 -17.40 -7.79 11.34
N PRO A 480 -17.49 -8.74 12.29
CA PRO A 480 -16.47 -8.90 13.32
C PRO A 480 -15.13 -9.36 12.70
N PRO A 481 -14.00 -9.14 13.39
CA PRO A 481 -12.70 -9.63 12.94
C PRO A 481 -12.67 -11.17 12.87
N TYR A 482 -11.94 -11.72 11.90
CA TYR A 482 -11.68 -13.16 11.79
C TYR A 482 -10.26 -13.50 12.25
N LEU A 483 -10.11 -14.69 12.85
CA LEU A 483 -8.83 -15.30 13.17
C LEU A 483 -8.34 -16.06 11.93
N ASN A 484 -7.12 -15.78 11.48
CA ASN A 484 -6.56 -16.39 10.27
C ASN A 484 -5.54 -17.51 10.61
N PRO A 485 -5.78 -18.78 10.22
CA PRO A 485 -4.87 -19.89 10.51
C PRO A 485 -3.46 -19.73 9.95
N GLN A 486 -3.28 -18.93 8.90
CA GLN A 486 -1.95 -18.65 8.34
C GLN A 486 -1.12 -17.78 9.29
N THR A 487 -1.73 -16.74 9.84
CA THR A 487 -1.11 -15.84 10.83
C THR A 487 -0.86 -16.58 12.15
N VAL A 488 -1.80 -17.40 12.62
CA VAL A 488 -1.59 -18.29 13.77
C VAL A 488 -0.38 -19.20 13.54
N ARG A 489 -0.33 -19.92 12.41
CA ARG A 489 0.78 -20.82 12.08
C ARG A 489 2.12 -20.08 11.93
N PHE A 490 2.12 -18.85 11.41
CA PHE A 490 3.32 -18.02 11.32
C PHE A 490 3.83 -17.62 12.72
N CYS A 491 2.93 -17.23 13.63
CA CYS A 491 3.27 -16.98 15.03
C CYS A 491 3.78 -18.25 15.73
N GLU A 492 3.15 -19.41 15.52
CA GLU A 492 3.61 -20.71 16.05
C GLU A 492 5.00 -21.11 15.53
N LEU A 493 5.24 -20.95 14.22
CA LEU A 493 6.54 -21.21 13.58
C LEU A 493 7.66 -20.41 14.23
N LEU A 494 7.37 -19.16 14.58
CA LEU A 494 8.28 -18.25 15.24
C LEU A 494 8.14 -18.24 16.77
N ASN A 495 7.37 -19.13 17.41
CA ASN A 495 7.12 -19.13 18.86
C ASN A 495 6.78 -17.73 19.43
N LEU A 496 5.92 -16.99 18.73
CA LEU A 496 5.43 -15.65 19.08
C LEU A 496 3.96 -15.71 19.52
N PRO A 497 3.50 -14.85 20.44
CA PRO A 497 2.07 -14.68 20.67
C PRO A 497 1.40 -14.04 19.44
N ASN A 498 0.23 -14.53 19.06
CA ASN A 498 -0.56 -13.88 18.02
C ASN A 498 -1.18 -12.58 18.56
N MET A 499 -0.83 -11.44 17.98
CA MET A 499 -1.38 -10.13 18.29
C MET A 499 -2.47 -9.68 17.29
N ILE A 500 -2.72 -10.47 16.25
CA ILE A 500 -3.63 -10.13 15.15
C ILE A 500 -4.92 -10.94 15.29
N ASN A 501 -6.01 -10.26 15.64
CA ASN A 501 -7.35 -10.84 15.78
C ASN A 501 -7.37 -12.14 16.61
N ALA A 502 -6.64 -12.19 17.73
CA ALA A 502 -6.49 -13.39 18.55
C ALA A 502 -7.83 -13.98 19.02
N ASP A 503 -8.78 -13.11 19.39
CA ASP A 503 -10.16 -13.45 19.77
C ASP A 503 -11.15 -13.35 18.58
N GLY A 504 -10.65 -13.33 17.34
CA GLY A 504 -11.45 -13.24 16.13
C GLY A 504 -12.24 -14.52 15.84
N LEU A 505 -13.27 -14.42 15.00
CA LEU A 505 -14.08 -15.58 14.60
C LEU A 505 -13.22 -16.62 13.86
N PRO A 506 -13.30 -17.92 14.20
CA PRO A 506 -12.60 -18.95 13.46
C PRO A 506 -13.19 -19.14 12.05
N PRO A 507 -12.40 -19.66 11.08
CA PRO A 507 -12.87 -19.93 9.73
C PRO A 507 -14.13 -20.79 9.72
N GLY A 508 -15.11 -20.41 8.90
CA GLY A 508 -16.38 -21.14 8.78
C GLY A 508 -17.38 -20.94 9.92
N ALA A 509 -17.09 -20.12 10.95
CA ALA A 509 -18.01 -19.87 12.06
C ALA A 509 -19.37 -19.26 11.64
N SER A 510 -19.45 -18.65 10.45
CA SER A 510 -20.70 -18.14 9.89
C SER A 510 -21.58 -19.23 9.26
N GLN A 511 -22.00 -20.23 10.03
CA GLN A 511 -23.25 -21.00 9.85
C GLN A 511 -23.74 -21.61 11.17
N ALA A 512 -24.17 -20.75 12.11
CA ALA A 512 -24.99 -21.15 13.25
C ALA A 512 -26.07 -20.09 13.54
N SER A 513 -27.34 -20.49 13.36
CA SER A 513 -28.58 -19.91 13.92
C SER A 513 -28.80 -18.38 13.89
N GLY A 514 -29.83 -17.96 13.13
CA GLY A 514 -30.66 -16.81 13.52
C GLY A 514 -31.42 -17.08 14.84
N PRO A 515 -32.07 -16.07 15.44
CA PRO A 515 -32.45 -16.12 16.84
C PRO A 515 -33.63 -17.06 17.12
N THR A 516 -33.39 -18.11 17.91
CA THR A 516 -34.40 -18.63 18.83
C THR A 516 -34.17 -17.95 20.18
N GLY A 517 -35.07 -17.05 20.56
CA GLY A 517 -35.09 -16.49 21.91
C GLY A 517 -35.55 -17.52 22.93
N ASP A 518 -35.12 -17.30 24.16
CA ASP A 518 -35.58 -17.91 25.42
C ASP A 518 -35.30 -19.41 25.66
N GLU A 519 -34.97 -19.69 26.92
CA GLU A 519 -34.72 -20.99 27.59
C GLU A 519 -33.32 -21.61 27.43
N VAL A 520 -32.38 -21.26 28.32
CA VAL A 520 -32.25 -21.91 29.65
C VAL A 520 -31.26 -21.17 30.56
N ALA A 521 -31.80 -20.57 31.63
CA ALA A 521 -31.06 -20.31 32.87
C ALA A 521 -31.67 -21.19 33.98
N GLU A 522 -30.85 -21.59 34.96
CA GLU A 522 -31.19 -22.48 36.08
C GLU A 522 -31.64 -23.92 35.73
N VAL A 523 -30.78 -24.91 35.99
CA VAL A 523 -30.94 -25.76 37.18
C VAL A 523 -29.57 -26.09 37.77
N LEU A 524 -29.28 -25.41 38.88
CA LEU A 524 -28.63 -25.86 40.13
C LEU A 524 -27.63 -27.03 40.15
N GLU A 525 -26.55 -26.74 40.89
CA GLU A 525 -25.74 -27.66 41.69
C GLU A 525 -26.49 -28.89 42.26
N ALA A 526 -25.96 -30.09 42.00
CA ALA A 526 -26.00 -31.20 42.95
C ALA A 526 -24.95 -32.26 42.58
N THR A 527 -24.07 -32.58 43.53
CA THR A 527 -23.34 -33.87 43.67
C THR A 527 -22.64 -34.47 42.42
N GLY A 528 -21.34 -34.75 42.40
CA GLY A 528 -20.46 -35.07 43.53
C GLY A 528 -19.81 -36.44 43.30
N ASP A 529 -18.60 -36.57 43.83
CA ASP A 529 -17.76 -37.77 43.88
C ASP A 529 -16.99 -38.17 42.62
N SER A 530 -15.70 -38.37 42.84
CA SER A 530 -14.71 -38.90 41.92
C SER A 530 -13.92 -39.96 42.69
N SER A 531 -14.01 -41.24 42.32
CA SER A 531 -12.85 -42.15 42.25
C SER A 531 -13.18 -43.65 42.05
N LEU A 532 -12.40 -44.24 41.13
CA LEU A 532 -11.76 -45.57 41.22
C LEU A 532 -12.58 -46.89 41.14
N THR A 533 -11.82 -47.91 40.71
CA THR A 533 -12.09 -49.37 40.66
C THR A 533 -12.92 -49.89 39.48
N HIS A 534 -12.62 -51.04 38.86
CA HIS A 534 -11.38 -51.86 38.72
C HIS A 534 -11.68 -52.98 37.69
N ASP A 535 -10.71 -53.39 36.87
CA ASP A 535 -10.69 -54.69 36.14
C ASP A 535 -11.80 -55.02 35.10
N SER A 536 -11.65 -56.00 34.19
CA SER A 536 -10.49 -56.51 33.40
C SER A 536 -11.02 -57.59 32.42
N LEU A 537 -10.24 -57.93 31.38
CA LEU A 537 -10.39 -59.11 30.50
C LEU A 537 -11.60 -59.13 29.53
N ASP A 538 -11.57 -59.75 28.34
CA ASP A 538 -10.50 -60.25 27.46
C ASP A 538 -11.08 -60.51 26.04
N ASP A 539 -10.19 -60.81 25.07
CA ASP A 539 -10.43 -61.62 23.84
C ASP A 539 -11.41 -61.10 22.74
N ASP A 540 -11.17 -61.21 21.43
CA ASP A 540 -10.11 -61.77 20.58
C ASP A 540 -10.56 -61.57 19.09
N VAL A 541 -9.62 -61.57 18.14
CA VAL A 541 -9.75 -62.01 16.71
C VAL A 541 -10.84 -61.41 15.77
N SER A 542 -10.62 -61.23 14.45
CA SER A 542 -9.47 -60.89 13.58
C SER A 542 -9.99 -60.69 12.13
N GLN A 543 -9.08 -60.39 11.18
CA GLN A 543 -9.22 -60.52 9.71
C GLN A 543 -9.91 -59.39 8.91
N GLN A 544 -9.08 -58.66 8.16
CA GLN A 544 -9.37 -58.25 6.76
C GLN A 544 -9.07 -59.44 5.82
N PRO A 545 -9.13 -59.33 4.46
CA PRO A 545 -9.68 -58.30 3.56
C PRO A 545 -10.61 -58.92 2.47
N GLU A 546 -10.62 -58.33 1.26
CA GLU A 546 -11.16 -58.82 -0.04
C GLU A 546 -12.64 -58.52 -0.37
N SER A 547 -13.04 -58.33 -1.63
CA SER A 547 -12.34 -57.90 -2.87
C SER A 547 -13.38 -57.47 -3.93
N LEU A 548 -12.95 -56.81 -5.03
CA LEU A 548 -13.80 -56.35 -6.15
C LEU A 548 -14.48 -57.52 -6.90
N PRO A 549 -15.57 -57.28 -7.64
CA PRO A 549 -15.40 -57.10 -9.10
C PRO A 549 -16.30 -56.06 -9.78
N HIS A 550 -15.85 -55.62 -10.97
CA HIS A 550 -16.66 -54.97 -12.01
C HIS A 550 -17.72 -55.90 -12.62
N LEU A 551 -18.72 -55.31 -13.30
CA LEU A 551 -19.29 -55.65 -14.62
C LEU A 551 -20.43 -54.61 -14.86
N GLU A 552 -20.31 -53.68 -15.81
CA GLU A 552 -20.61 -53.76 -17.26
C GLU A 552 -22.03 -53.26 -17.62
N GLU A 553 -22.14 -52.79 -18.86
CA GLU A 553 -23.14 -51.89 -19.42
C GLU A 553 -24.51 -52.55 -19.67
N HIS A 554 -25.57 -51.74 -19.83
CA HIS A 554 -26.53 -51.91 -20.94
C HIS A 554 -27.38 -50.65 -21.17
N GLU A 555 -27.75 -50.43 -22.44
CA GLU A 555 -28.52 -49.30 -22.99
C GLU A 555 -30.04 -49.51 -22.90
N ASP A 556 -30.82 -48.42 -23.04
CA ASP A 556 -32.09 -48.24 -23.78
C ASP A 556 -32.81 -46.98 -23.21
N ARG A 557 -32.93 -45.85 -23.93
CA ARG A 557 -33.80 -45.49 -25.08
C ARG A 557 -35.30 -45.42 -24.78
N ASP A 558 -35.82 -44.19 -24.84
CA ASP A 558 -37.07 -43.70 -25.50
C ASP A 558 -37.24 -42.23 -25.04
N VAL A 559 -37.12 -41.19 -25.89
CA VAL A 559 -37.96 -40.73 -27.03
C VAL A 559 -39.29 -40.10 -26.57
N ASP A 560 -39.31 -38.76 -26.61
CA ASP A 560 -40.37 -37.83 -27.02
C ASP A 560 -39.82 -36.41 -26.73
N GLY A 561 -39.89 -35.38 -27.58
CA GLY A 561 -40.56 -35.24 -28.86
C GLY A 561 -41.54 -34.06 -28.83
N ASP A 562 -41.09 -32.86 -29.24
CA ASP A 562 -41.95 -31.80 -29.79
C ASP A 562 -41.07 -30.70 -30.43
N GLU A 563 -41.40 -30.34 -31.67
CA GLU A 563 -40.74 -29.35 -32.54
C GLU A 563 -41.65 -28.12 -32.71
N GLU A 564 -41.11 -26.90 -32.87
CA GLU A 564 -41.73 -25.89 -33.77
C GLU A 564 -40.66 -25.01 -34.47
N GLU A 565 -40.60 -25.17 -35.79
CA GLU A 565 -39.97 -24.32 -36.83
C GLU A 565 -41.09 -23.50 -37.53
N ASN A 566 -40.94 -22.29 -38.09
CA ASN A 566 -39.84 -21.31 -38.27
C ASN A 566 -40.50 -19.93 -38.55
N ASP A 567 -39.72 -18.84 -38.55
CA ASP A 567 -39.79 -17.91 -39.71
C ASP A 567 -38.54 -17.03 -39.88
N ASP A 568 -38.19 -16.76 -41.14
CA ASP A 568 -37.08 -15.90 -41.56
C ASP A 568 -37.52 -14.42 -41.63
N THR A 569 -36.57 -13.47 -41.53
CA THR A 569 -36.71 -12.21 -42.28
C THR A 569 -35.37 -11.51 -42.54
N GLU A 570 -35.01 -11.42 -43.81
CA GLU A 570 -33.79 -10.80 -44.33
C GLU A 570 -34.07 -9.37 -44.83
N ILE A 571 -33.52 -8.35 -44.16
CA ILE A 571 -33.38 -6.95 -44.63
C ILE A 571 -32.16 -6.37 -43.89
N GLY A 572 -31.19 -5.67 -44.47
CA GLY A 572 -30.93 -5.31 -45.87
C GLY A 572 -29.73 -4.34 -45.86
N ALA A 573 -28.78 -4.49 -46.79
CA ALA A 573 -27.56 -3.67 -46.80
C ALA A 573 -27.83 -2.24 -47.28
N ASP A 574 -27.06 -1.27 -46.77
CA ASP A 574 -26.80 -0.04 -47.52
C ASP A 574 -25.33 0.40 -47.39
N TYR A 575 -24.69 0.51 -48.56
CA TYR A 575 -23.33 0.99 -48.77
C TYR A 575 -23.36 2.50 -49.00
N ILE A 576 -22.44 3.27 -48.40
CA ILE A 576 -22.00 4.53 -49.00
C ILE A 576 -20.49 4.51 -49.17
N SER A 577 -20.07 4.37 -50.42
CA SER A 577 -18.71 4.62 -50.87
C SER A 577 -18.50 6.12 -51.07
N LEU A 578 -17.33 6.64 -50.69
CA LEU A 578 -16.75 7.83 -51.31
C LEU A 578 -15.32 7.52 -51.71
N GLU A 579 -14.99 7.87 -52.95
CA GLU A 579 -13.85 7.34 -53.70
C GLU A 579 -12.54 8.07 -53.40
N ALA A 580 -11.42 7.36 -53.58
CA ALA A 580 -10.10 7.96 -53.63
C ALA A 580 -9.85 8.62 -55.00
N THR A 581 -9.26 9.82 -55.00
CA THR A 581 -8.70 10.44 -56.21
C THR A 581 -7.21 10.74 -56.04
N ASN A 582 -6.39 10.16 -56.91
CA ASN A 582 -4.96 10.45 -57.03
C ASN A 582 -4.68 11.93 -57.37
N GLY A 583 -3.64 12.51 -56.77
CA GLY A 583 -3.12 13.84 -57.10
C GLY A 583 -1.65 14.00 -56.71
N MET A 584 -0.75 13.99 -57.70
CA MET A 584 0.71 13.96 -57.53
C MET A 584 1.33 15.38 -57.56
N THR A 585 2.57 15.53 -57.07
CA THR A 585 3.60 16.58 -57.35
C THR A 585 3.80 17.77 -56.36
N GLY A 586 5.08 18.18 -56.22
CA GLY A 586 5.61 19.32 -55.42
C GLY A 586 6.10 18.87 -54.03
N VAL A 587 7.39 18.64 -53.72
CA VAL A 587 8.63 19.44 -53.95
C VAL A 587 8.55 20.83 -53.33
N ASP A 588 9.04 20.96 -52.10
CA ASP A 588 10.03 21.99 -51.74
C ASP A 588 10.79 21.60 -50.45
N SER A 589 12.08 21.96 -50.40
CA SER A 589 12.99 21.66 -49.27
C SER A 589 13.31 22.95 -48.46
N PRO A 590 14.22 22.95 -47.47
CA PRO A 590 13.92 23.52 -46.17
C PRO A 590 14.33 25.00 -46.01
N LYS A 591 13.73 25.68 -45.04
CA LYS A 591 14.28 26.94 -44.51
C LYS A 591 15.23 26.68 -43.35
N THR A 592 16.47 27.07 -43.57
CA THR A 592 17.56 27.15 -42.59
C THR A 592 17.25 28.18 -41.50
N TYR A 593 17.57 27.83 -40.26
CA TYR A 593 18.04 28.78 -39.26
C TYR A 593 19.37 28.25 -38.73
N GLU A 594 20.39 29.09 -38.77
CA GLU A 594 21.74 28.78 -38.27
C GLU A 594 21.82 29.10 -36.77
N ASP A 595 22.54 28.22 -36.08
CA ASP A 595 23.36 28.41 -34.88
C ASP A 595 22.91 29.35 -33.75
N ASP A 596 22.73 28.75 -32.57
CA ASP A 596 23.34 29.25 -31.33
C ASP A 596 24.00 28.06 -30.60
N GLU A 597 25.33 28.06 -30.49
CA GLU A 597 26.10 27.04 -29.78
C GLU A 597 26.03 27.25 -28.26
N LEU A 598 25.22 26.46 -27.53
CA LEU A 598 25.46 26.23 -26.10
C LEU A 598 24.87 24.89 -25.61
N THR A 599 25.58 24.22 -24.70
CA THR A 599 25.16 23.02 -23.93
C THR A 599 25.07 21.68 -24.67
N THR A 600 26.16 21.23 -25.29
CA THR A 600 26.28 19.87 -25.85
C THR A 600 26.51 18.77 -24.80
N GLU A 601 26.96 19.10 -23.58
CA GLU A 601 27.27 18.10 -22.53
C GLU A 601 26.01 17.54 -21.83
N THR A 602 25.02 18.39 -21.53
CA THR A 602 23.76 17.95 -20.87
C THR A 602 22.87 17.09 -21.77
N SER A 603 22.93 17.29 -23.09
CA SER A 603 22.20 16.46 -24.07
C SER A 603 22.74 15.02 -24.11
N ALA A 604 24.06 14.85 -24.00
CA ALA A 604 24.71 13.55 -24.07
C ALA A 604 24.37 12.68 -22.85
N GLU A 605 24.40 13.24 -21.63
CA GLU A 605 23.99 12.52 -20.42
C GLU A 605 22.50 12.15 -20.44
N HIS A 606 21.62 13.06 -20.90
CA HIS A 606 20.19 12.79 -20.98
C HIS A 606 19.85 11.73 -22.06
N GLN A 607 20.54 11.75 -23.21
CA GLN A 607 20.43 10.69 -24.20
C GLN A 607 21.01 9.36 -23.71
N THR A 608 22.08 9.38 -22.92
CA THR A 608 22.67 8.18 -22.30
C THR A 608 21.73 7.59 -21.24
N VAL A 609 21.06 8.41 -20.43
CA VAL A 609 20.03 7.91 -19.48
C VAL A 609 18.81 7.36 -20.21
N VAL A 610 18.35 8.00 -21.30
CA VAL A 610 17.23 7.48 -22.10
C VAL A 610 17.62 6.22 -22.89
N SER A 611 18.86 6.08 -23.36
CA SER A 611 19.35 4.84 -23.97
C SER A 611 19.52 3.74 -22.92
N ILE A 612 20.09 4.02 -21.75
CA ILE A 612 20.18 3.08 -20.62
C ILE A 612 18.79 2.61 -20.18
N ILE A 613 17.79 3.49 -20.06
CA ILE A 613 16.42 3.11 -19.71
C ILE A 613 15.77 2.24 -20.81
N ARG A 614 16.18 2.38 -22.08
CA ARG A 614 15.68 1.56 -23.21
C ARG A 614 16.48 0.28 -23.48
N GLU A 615 17.77 0.25 -23.14
CA GLU A 615 18.70 -0.86 -23.43
C GLU A 615 19.00 -1.73 -22.18
N GLU A 616 19.00 -1.18 -20.96
CA GLU A 616 19.29 -1.96 -19.74
C GLU A 616 18.06 -2.57 -19.06
N LEU A 617 16.84 -2.28 -19.51
CA LEU A 617 15.63 -2.87 -18.92
C LEU A 617 15.14 -4.14 -19.64
N ASP A 618 15.61 -4.45 -20.87
CA ASP A 618 15.18 -5.59 -21.69
C ASP A 618 13.65 -5.81 -21.68
N THR A 619 12.90 -4.71 -21.84
CA THR A 619 11.44 -4.69 -21.64
C THR A 619 10.64 -4.92 -22.90
N ILE A 620 9.69 -5.84 -22.79
CA ILE A 620 8.53 -5.96 -23.69
C ILE A 620 7.42 -5.06 -23.11
N SER A 621 7.21 -3.90 -23.72
CA SER A 621 6.11 -2.96 -23.37
C SER A 621 4.88 -3.17 -24.25
N ILE A 622 3.68 -2.95 -23.70
CA ILE A 622 2.37 -3.30 -24.28
C ILE A 622 1.84 -2.20 -25.22
N GLU A 623 2.69 -1.51 -25.98
CA GLU A 623 2.30 -0.39 -26.87
C GLU A 623 1.46 -0.81 -28.11
N ARG A 624 0.82 -1.99 -28.12
CA ARG A 624 0.17 -2.58 -29.31
C ARG A 624 -1.20 -3.25 -29.13
N ILE A 625 -1.76 -3.36 -27.92
CA ILE A 625 -3.06 -4.03 -27.71
C ILE A 625 -4.18 -2.99 -27.55
N ASN A 626 -4.60 -2.33 -28.63
CA ASN A 626 -5.62 -1.27 -28.55
C ASN A 626 -6.64 -1.20 -29.71
N GLU A 627 -6.76 -2.24 -30.56
CA GLU A 627 -7.76 -2.25 -31.64
C GLU A 627 -8.70 -3.49 -31.70
N GLU A 628 -8.42 -4.62 -31.03
CA GLU A 628 -9.25 -5.86 -31.13
C GLU A 628 -9.40 -6.68 -29.81
N SER A 629 -9.76 -6.06 -28.69
CA SER A 629 -10.09 -6.78 -27.43
C SER A 629 -11.30 -6.23 -26.69
#